data_AF-A0A8H3LI31-F1
#
_entry.id   AF-A0A8H3LI31-F1
#
_cell.length_a   1.000
_cell.length_b   1.000
_cell.length_c   1.000
_cell.angle_alpha   90.00
_cell.angle_beta   90.00
_cell.angle_gamma   90.00
#
_symmetry.space_group_name_H-M   'P 1'
#
loop_
_entity.id
_entity.type
_entity.pdbx_description
1 polymer ?
#
loop_
_entity_poly.entity_id
_entity_poly.type
_entity_poly.pdbx_seq_one_letter_code
_entity_poly.pdbx_strand_id
1 'polypeptide(L)'
;MQSTDLLRELNAKLLAEIAELKKKNAEISELREKLLKFAEVEVENVRLKQIIEENARRDAENVELKSRVGELEARLALLEQGSAVDEMVLSFGQTQNGDEAITTVDVPDSVIDQLNNEAYKKSISNEIRERRREKKQKDQKALVISQDVTKIPEVTDMLTSEQDEQDLSQSYETSSESIRSASCVLSKQPQVNASKLICNLENHEDSL
;
A
#
# COMPACT_ATOMS: atom_id res chain seq x y z
N MET A 1 56.36 34.07 1.24
CA MET A 1 55.16 34.57 0.52
C MET A 1 54.31 33.47 -0.10
N GLN A 2 54.56 32.16 0.11
CA GLN A 2 53.89 31.08 -0.64
C GLN A 2 52.70 30.42 0.06
N SER A 3 52.69 30.37 1.40
CA SER A 3 51.65 29.63 2.15
C SER A 3 50.27 30.30 2.09
N THR A 4 50.22 31.63 2.10
CA THR A 4 48.97 32.41 2.01
C THR A 4 48.24 32.24 0.68
N ASP A 5 49.00 32.05 -0.40
CA ASP A 5 48.45 31.92 -1.75
C ASP A 5 47.87 30.52 -1.96
N LEU A 6 48.56 29.48 -1.47
CA LEU A 6 48.06 28.10 -1.48
C LEU A 6 46.78 27.94 -0.64
N LEU A 7 46.73 28.56 0.55
CA LEU A 7 45.54 28.56 1.40
C LEU A 7 44.33 29.21 0.72
N ARG A 8 44.57 30.34 0.03
CA ARG A 8 43.53 31.04 -0.73
C ARG A 8 43.01 30.22 -1.90
N GLU A 9 43.90 29.54 -2.63
CA GLU A 9 43.50 28.64 -3.73
C GLU A 9 42.68 27.46 -3.22
N LEU A 10 43.10 26.83 -2.11
CA LEU A 10 42.37 25.71 -1.51
C LEU A 10 40.97 26.14 -1.04
N ASN A 11 40.86 27.28 -0.37
CA ASN A 11 39.57 27.81 0.06
C ASN A 11 38.63 28.09 -1.12
N ALA A 12 39.16 28.58 -2.24
CA ALA A 12 38.36 28.77 -3.45
C ALA A 12 37.81 27.44 -4.01
N LYS A 13 38.64 26.38 -4.01
CA LYS A 13 38.21 25.02 -4.42
C LYS A 13 37.13 24.45 -3.50
N LEU A 14 37.31 24.56 -2.19
CA LEU A 14 36.31 24.11 -1.20
C LEU A 14 34.99 24.86 -1.36
N LEU A 15 35.00 26.17 -1.59
CA LEU A 15 33.79 26.95 -1.81
C LEU A 15 33.04 26.50 -3.08
N ALA A 16 33.76 26.22 -4.16
CA ALA A 16 33.18 25.70 -5.39
C ALA A 16 32.54 24.31 -5.18
N GLU A 17 33.23 23.41 -4.48
CA GLU A 17 32.72 22.08 -4.16
C GLU A 17 31.49 22.13 -3.23
N ILE A 18 31.49 23.01 -2.22
CA ILE A 18 30.32 23.26 -1.37
C ILE A 18 29.13 23.74 -2.21
N ALA A 19 29.35 24.61 -3.19
CA ALA A 19 28.28 25.08 -4.07
C ALA A 19 27.72 23.95 -4.94
N GLU A 20 28.57 23.09 -5.51
CA GLU A 20 28.12 21.91 -6.25
C GLU A 20 27.33 20.92 -5.37
N LEU A 21 27.83 20.63 -4.17
CA LEU A 21 27.15 19.73 -3.23
C LEU A 21 25.78 20.27 -2.83
N LYS A 22 25.66 21.59 -2.60
CA LYS A 22 24.36 22.23 -2.33
C LYS A 22 23.39 22.08 -3.50
N LYS A 23 23.87 22.22 -4.74
CA LYS A 23 23.05 22.01 -5.94
C LYS A 23 22.57 20.56 -6.05
N LYS A 24 23.47 19.59 -5.91
CA LYS A 24 23.13 18.16 -5.90
C LYS A 24 22.13 17.82 -4.79
N ASN A 25 22.27 18.42 -3.62
CA ASN A 25 21.35 18.21 -2.51
C ASN A 25 19.93 18.74 -2.80
N ALA A 26 19.81 19.86 -3.52
CA ALA A 26 18.52 20.36 -4.00
C ALA A 26 17.87 19.40 -5.02
N GLU A 27 18.65 18.88 -5.97
CA GLU A 27 18.17 17.89 -6.95
C GLU A 27 17.68 16.59 -6.26
N ILE A 28 18.39 16.12 -5.22
CA ILE A 28 17.96 14.97 -4.41
C ILE A 28 16.61 15.25 -3.75
N SER A 29 16.39 16.46 -3.23
CA SER A 29 15.12 16.84 -2.62
C SER A 29 13.97 16.78 -3.64
N GLU A 30 14.18 17.29 -4.85
CA GLU A 30 13.17 17.22 -5.93
C GLU A 30 12.86 15.78 -6.35
N LEU A 31 13.88 14.92 -6.42
CA LEU A 31 13.70 13.50 -6.75
C LEU A 31 12.91 12.77 -5.67
N ARG A 32 13.14 13.07 -4.39
CA ARG A 32 12.36 12.51 -3.27
C ARG A 32 10.87 12.88 -3.38
N GLU A 33 10.57 14.14 -3.71
CA GLU A 33 9.19 14.59 -3.91
C GLU A 33 8.52 13.86 -5.09
N LYS A 34 9.25 13.69 -6.21
CA LYS A 34 8.75 12.92 -7.36
C LYS A 34 8.49 11.46 -6.99
N LEU A 35 9.37 10.83 -6.23
CA LEU A 35 9.20 9.44 -5.78
C LEU A 35 7.95 9.27 -4.91
N LEU A 36 7.67 10.24 -4.03
CA LEU A 36 6.44 10.23 -3.23
C LEU A 36 5.17 10.32 -4.10
N LYS A 37 5.19 11.18 -5.13
CA LYS A 37 4.09 11.27 -6.11
C LYS A 37 3.90 9.98 -6.91
N PHE A 38 5.00 9.27 -7.25
CA PHE A 38 4.91 7.98 -7.92
C PHE A 38 4.24 6.91 -7.05
N ALA A 39 4.53 6.88 -5.74
CA ALA A 39 3.88 5.95 -4.82
C ALA A 39 2.36 6.20 -4.73
N GLU A 40 1.92 7.46 -4.71
CA GLU A 40 0.50 7.82 -4.75
C GLU A 40 -0.19 7.33 -6.04
N VAL A 41 0.46 7.55 -7.18
CA VAL A 41 -0.04 7.08 -8.49
C VAL A 41 -0.13 5.55 -8.54
N GLU A 42 0.83 4.83 -7.95
CA GLU A 42 0.83 3.37 -7.92
C GLU A 42 -0.35 2.83 -7.11
N VAL A 43 -0.66 3.44 -5.97
CA VAL A 43 -1.85 3.11 -5.16
C VAL A 43 -3.14 3.35 -5.95
N GLU A 44 -3.27 4.48 -6.63
CA GLU A 44 -4.46 4.77 -7.44
C GLU A 44 -4.58 3.82 -8.64
N ASN A 45 -3.46 3.40 -9.24
CA ASN A 45 -3.46 2.41 -10.32
C ASN A 45 -4.00 1.05 -9.86
N VAL A 46 -3.59 0.60 -8.67
CA VAL A 46 -4.15 -0.62 -8.04
C VAL A 46 -5.65 -0.48 -7.82
N ARG A 47 -6.11 0.67 -7.30
CA ARG A 47 -7.54 0.95 -7.10
C ARG A 47 -8.33 0.93 -8.41
N LEU A 48 -7.81 1.56 -9.48
CA LEU A 48 -8.45 1.60 -10.79
C LEU A 48 -8.57 0.20 -11.40
N LYS A 49 -7.55 -0.65 -11.28
CA LYS A 49 -7.63 -2.05 -11.73
C LYS A 49 -8.76 -2.81 -11.04
N GLN A 50 -8.91 -2.64 -9.72
CA GLN A 50 -9.98 -3.26 -8.96
C GLN A 50 -11.38 -2.79 -9.42
N ILE A 51 -11.54 -1.49 -9.70
CA ILE A 51 -12.81 -0.93 -10.20
C ILE A 51 -13.15 -1.50 -11.58
N ILE A 52 -12.17 -1.62 -12.47
CA ILE A 52 -12.37 -2.16 -13.82
C ILE A 52 -12.82 -3.63 -13.75
N GLU A 53 -12.15 -4.45 -12.95
CA GLU A 53 -12.51 -5.85 -12.76
C GLU A 53 -13.91 -6.01 -12.16
N GLU A 54 -14.23 -5.22 -11.15
CA GLU A 54 -15.56 -5.19 -10.53
C GLU A 54 -16.66 -4.79 -11.54
N ASN A 55 -16.40 -3.80 -12.38
CA ASN A 55 -17.35 -3.38 -13.42
C ASN A 55 -17.56 -4.48 -14.45
N ALA A 56 -16.50 -5.17 -14.89
CA ALA A 56 -16.63 -6.31 -15.80
C ALA A 56 -17.50 -7.43 -15.20
N ARG A 57 -17.38 -7.69 -13.88
CA ARG A 57 -18.25 -8.65 -13.19
C ARG A 57 -19.72 -8.21 -13.17
N ARG A 58 -19.98 -6.93 -12.86
CA ARG A 58 -21.34 -6.37 -12.86
C ARG A 58 -21.96 -6.37 -14.26
N ASP A 59 -21.17 -6.17 -15.30
CA ASP A 59 -21.66 -6.22 -16.68
C ASP A 59 -22.10 -7.64 -17.05
N ALA A 60 -21.35 -8.67 -16.63
CA ALA A 60 -21.74 -10.06 -16.81
C ALA A 60 -23.05 -10.38 -16.05
N GLU A 61 -23.16 -9.97 -14.80
CA GLU A 61 -24.37 -10.13 -13.98
C GLU A 61 -25.59 -9.41 -14.61
N ASN A 62 -25.40 -8.21 -15.14
CA ASN A 62 -26.45 -7.47 -15.83
C ASN A 62 -26.95 -8.17 -17.09
N VAL A 63 -26.08 -8.85 -17.83
CA VAL A 63 -26.49 -9.66 -19.00
C VAL A 63 -27.35 -10.85 -18.55
N GLU A 64 -26.97 -11.53 -17.47
CA GLU A 64 -27.75 -12.64 -16.91
C GLU A 64 -29.12 -12.18 -16.40
N LEU A 65 -29.16 -11.08 -15.64
CA LEU A 65 -30.41 -10.51 -15.14
C LEU A 65 -31.33 -10.07 -16.27
N LYS A 66 -30.80 -9.45 -17.34
CA LYS A 66 -31.59 -9.12 -18.54
C LYS A 66 -32.21 -10.35 -19.18
N SER A 67 -31.45 -11.44 -19.30
CA SER A 67 -31.97 -12.72 -19.82
C SER A 67 -33.10 -13.25 -18.93
N ARG A 68 -32.92 -13.23 -17.61
CA ARG A 68 -33.93 -13.71 -16.65
C ARG A 68 -35.19 -12.85 -16.67
N VAL A 69 -35.06 -11.54 -16.79
CA VAL A 69 -36.21 -10.63 -16.94
C VAL A 69 -37.00 -10.98 -18.20
N GLY A 70 -36.33 -11.17 -19.34
CA GLY A 70 -37.01 -11.58 -20.58
C GLY A 70 -37.74 -12.93 -20.47
N GLU A 71 -37.15 -13.91 -19.78
CA GLU A 71 -37.81 -15.20 -19.50
C GLU A 71 -39.07 -15.02 -18.64
N LEU A 72 -39.00 -14.20 -17.60
CA LEU A 72 -40.12 -13.92 -16.70
C LEU A 72 -41.23 -13.15 -17.42
N GLU A 73 -40.89 -12.16 -18.25
CA GLU A 73 -41.85 -11.44 -19.10
C GLU A 73 -42.58 -12.39 -20.05
N ALA A 74 -41.87 -13.33 -20.69
CA ALA A 74 -42.50 -14.33 -21.55
C ALA A 74 -43.45 -15.26 -20.77
N ARG A 75 -43.07 -15.68 -19.56
CA ARG A 75 -43.94 -16.49 -18.68
C ARG A 75 -45.18 -15.72 -18.23
N LEU A 76 -45.03 -14.44 -17.90
CA LEU A 76 -46.14 -13.58 -17.50
C LEU A 76 -47.13 -13.43 -18.65
N ALA A 77 -46.65 -13.19 -19.88
CA ALA A 77 -47.50 -13.08 -21.05
C ALA A 77 -48.32 -14.36 -21.33
N LEU A 78 -47.73 -15.54 -21.13
CA LEU A 78 -48.45 -16.82 -21.27
C LEU A 78 -49.53 -17.00 -20.19
N LEU A 79 -49.23 -16.61 -18.95
CA LEU A 79 -50.20 -16.68 -17.85
C LEU A 79 -51.38 -15.72 -18.09
N GLU A 80 -51.10 -14.51 -18.55
CA GLU A 80 -52.11 -13.50 -18.89
C GLU A 80 -53.01 -13.96 -20.04
N GLN A 81 -52.44 -14.61 -21.06
CA GLN A 81 -53.22 -15.25 -22.13
C GLN A 81 -54.05 -16.44 -21.63
N GLY A 82 -53.51 -17.29 -20.76
CA GLY A 82 -54.23 -18.42 -20.16
C GLY A 82 -55.43 -17.97 -19.31
N SER A 83 -55.28 -16.88 -18.56
CA SER A 83 -56.35 -16.25 -17.79
C SER A 83 -57.49 -15.73 -18.68
N ALA A 84 -57.18 -15.12 -19.83
CA ALA A 84 -58.20 -14.63 -20.76
C ALA A 84 -59.01 -15.78 -21.40
N VAL A 85 -58.38 -16.95 -21.58
CA VAL A 85 -59.06 -18.17 -22.07
C VAL A 85 -59.98 -18.77 -21.01
N ASP A 86 -59.57 -18.77 -19.73
CA ASP A 86 -60.39 -19.29 -18.63
C ASP A 86 -61.64 -18.42 -18.37
N GLU A 87 -61.52 -17.10 -18.49
CA GLU A 87 -62.66 -16.16 -18.44
C GLU A 87 -63.63 -16.36 -19.62
N MET A 88 -63.10 -16.67 -20.82
CA MET A 88 -63.91 -16.96 -22.01
C MET A 88 -64.62 -18.32 -21.91
N VAL A 89 -63.98 -19.35 -21.35
CA VAL A 89 -64.56 -20.69 -21.14
C VAL A 89 -65.67 -20.66 -20.08
N LEU A 90 -65.53 -19.87 -19.02
CA LEU A 90 -66.58 -19.68 -18.02
C LEU A 90 -67.83 -19.00 -18.59
N SER A 91 -67.67 -18.13 -19.59
CA SER A 91 -68.81 -17.49 -20.28
C SER A 91 -69.60 -18.45 -21.21
N PHE A 92 -68.99 -19.55 -21.65
CA PHE A 92 -69.63 -20.57 -22.50
C PHE A 92 -70.14 -21.80 -21.72
N GLY A 93 -69.68 -22.03 -20.48
CA GLY A 93 -69.99 -23.23 -19.68
C GLY A 93 -71.34 -23.21 -18.93
N GLN A 94 -72.07 -22.09 -18.90
CA GLN A 94 -73.40 -22.01 -18.28
C GLN A 94 -74.52 -22.51 -19.20
N THR A 95 -74.40 -23.72 -19.75
CA THR A 95 -75.57 -24.49 -20.18
C THR A 95 -75.44 -25.96 -19.80
N GLN A 96 -76.24 -26.34 -18.79
CA GLN A 96 -76.89 -27.63 -18.59
C GLN A 96 -76.17 -28.73 -17.78
N ASN A 97 -76.63 -28.84 -16.52
CA ASN A 97 -77.06 -30.02 -15.77
C ASN A 97 -76.19 -31.31 -15.73
N GLY A 98 -76.01 -31.83 -14.50
CA GLY A 98 -76.08 -33.27 -14.23
C GLY A 98 -74.93 -33.88 -13.44
N ASP A 99 -75.11 -33.94 -12.11
CA ASP A 99 -74.81 -35.07 -11.21
C ASP A 99 -73.68 -36.06 -11.61
N GLU A 100 -72.48 -35.90 -11.04
CA GLU A 100 -71.61 -37.05 -10.72
C GLU A 100 -70.55 -36.68 -9.66
N ALA A 101 -70.65 -37.35 -8.51
CA ALA A 101 -69.77 -37.16 -7.37
C ALA A 101 -68.38 -37.77 -7.63
N ILE A 102 -67.38 -36.93 -7.84
CA ILE A 102 -65.97 -37.29 -7.75
C ILE A 102 -65.41 -36.68 -6.47
N THR A 103 -65.22 -37.49 -5.43
CA THR A 103 -64.39 -37.13 -4.27
C THR A 103 -62.93 -37.06 -4.70
N THR A 104 -62.53 -35.94 -5.29
CA THR A 104 -61.15 -35.47 -5.24
C THR A 104 -60.92 -34.91 -3.85
N VAL A 105 -59.92 -35.44 -3.14
CA VAL A 105 -59.39 -34.82 -1.92
C VAL A 105 -58.80 -33.48 -2.35
N ASP A 106 -59.66 -32.46 -2.31
CA ASP A 106 -59.37 -31.08 -2.60
C ASP A 106 -58.48 -30.56 -1.47
N VAL A 107 -57.16 -30.69 -1.66
CA VAL A 107 -56.19 -30.00 -0.81
C VAL A 107 -56.33 -28.52 -1.20
N PRO A 108 -56.90 -27.66 -0.33
CA PRO A 108 -57.18 -26.29 -0.73
C PRO A 108 -55.87 -25.59 -1.07
N ASP A 109 -55.83 -24.84 -2.18
CA ASP A 109 -54.66 -24.04 -2.60
C ASP A 109 -54.11 -23.15 -1.47
N SER A 110 -54.97 -22.74 -0.51
CA SER A 110 -54.54 -22.00 0.68
C SER A 110 -53.51 -22.74 1.55
N VAL A 111 -53.52 -24.08 1.57
CA VAL A 111 -52.55 -24.90 2.31
C VAL A 111 -51.21 -24.94 1.57
N ILE A 112 -51.23 -24.95 0.23
CA ILE A 112 -50.02 -24.93 -0.61
C ILE A 112 -49.33 -23.57 -0.49
N ASP A 113 -50.09 -22.47 -0.58
CA ASP A 113 -49.55 -21.11 -0.44
C ASP A 113 -49.03 -20.82 0.97
N GLN A 114 -49.67 -21.39 2.00
CA GLN A 114 -49.21 -21.25 3.38
C GLN A 114 -47.89 -22.00 3.62
N LEU A 115 -47.74 -23.22 3.08
CA LEU A 115 -46.51 -24.00 3.17
C LEU A 115 -45.35 -23.35 2.41
N ASN A 116 -45.61 -22.80 1.22
CA ASN A 116 -44.61 -22.10 0.42
C ASN A 116 -44.13 -20.81 1.09
N ASN A 117 -45.05 -20.04 1.68
CA ASN A 117 -44.70 -18.82 2.42
C ASN A 117 -43.87 -19.11 3.68
N GLU A 118 -44.20 -20.18 4.41
CA GLU A 118 -43.44 -20.58 5.60
C GLU A 118 -42.03 -21.08 5.23
N ALA A 119 -41.92 -21.87 4.16
CA ALA A 119 -40.63 -22.32 3.63
C ALA A 119 -39.75 -21.14 3.17
N TYR A 120 -40.34 -20.16 2.48
CA TYR A 120 -39.65 -18.95 2.02
C TYR A 120 -39.15 -18.08 3.19
N LYS A 121 -40.01 -17.83 4.19
CA LYS A 121 -39.62 -17.10 5.42
C LYS A 121 -38.48 -17.79 6.16
N LYS A 122 -38.55 -19.13 6.28
CA LYS A 122 -37.51 -19.93 6.93
C LYS A 122 -36.19 -19.89 6.15
N SER A 123 -36.24 -19.90 4.82
CA SER A 123 -35.07 -19.75 3.95
C SER A 123 -34.38 -18.39 4.15
N ILE A 124 -35.13 -17.28 4.07
CA ILE A 124 -34.61 -15.93 4.31
C ILE A 124 -33.99 -15.80 5.69
N SER A 125 -34.68 -16.32 6.72
CA SER A 125 -34.17 -16.23 8.09
C SER A 125 -32.85 -16.98 8.28
N ASN A 126 -32.67 -18.12 7.60
CA ASN A 126 -31.41 -18.86 7.62
C ASN A 126 -30.31 -18.10 6.88
N GLU A 127 -30.61 -17.52 5.72
CA GLU A 127 -29.65 -16.74 4.93
C GLU A 127 -29.13 -15.51 5.70
N ILE A 128 -30.03 -14.76 6.36
CA ILE A 128 -29.66 -13.62 7.21
C ILE A 128 -28.72 -14.06 8.34
N ARG A 129 -29.00 -15.23 8.94
CA ARG A 129 -28.19 -15.77 10.03
C ARG A 129 -26.79 -16.17 9.55
N GLU A 130 -26.67 -16.80 8.38
CA GLU A 130 -25.37 -17.13 7.80
C GLU A 130 -24.58 -15.87 7.42
N ARG A 131 -25.20 -14.88 6.76
CA ARG A 131 -24.54 -13.60 6.46
C ARG A 131 -24.02 -12.88 7.70
N ARG A 132 -24.74 -12.95 8.83
CA ARG A 132 -24.25 -12.41 10.11
C ARG A 132 -23.03 -13.16 10.66
N ARG A 133 -22.95 -14.48 10.48
CA ARG A 133 -21.77 -15.26 10.89
C ARG A 133 -20.55 -14.97 10.02
N GLU A 134 -20.73 -14.90 8.71
CA GLU A 134 -19.66 -14.55 7.76
C GLU A 134 -19.10 -13.16 8.04
N LYS A 135 -19.96 -12.17 8.28
CA LYS A 135 -19.53 -10.82 8.66
C LYS A 135 -18.67 -10.85 9.93
N LYS A 136 -19.10 -11.59 10.96
CA LYS A 136 -18.34 -11.74 12.21
C LYS A 136 -16.97 -12.37 11.99
N GLN A 137 -16.87 -13.38 11.11
CA GLN A 137 -15.57 -13.98 10.76
C GLN A 137 -14.68 -13.02 9.98
N LYS A 138 -15.24 -12.24 9.03
CA LYS A 138 -14.49 -11.22 8.28
C LYS A 138 -13.95 -10.14 9.20
N ASP A 139 -14.77 -9.64 10.13
CA ASP A 139 -14.37 -8.62 11.10
C ASP A 139 -13.25 -9.16 12.02
N GLN A 140 -13.35 -10.42 12.46
CA GLN A 140 -12.30 -11.05 13.26
C GLN A 140 -11.01 -11.28 12.47
N LYS A 141 -11.09 -11.68 11.19
CA LYS A 141 -9.93 -11.83 10.31
C LYS A 141 -9.26 -10.48 10.04
N ALA A 142 -10.04 -9.42 9.82
CA ALA A 142 -9.52 -8.06 9.66
C ALA A 142 -8.78 -7.57 10.93
N LEU A 143 -9.32 -7.87 12.10
CA LEU A 143 -8.67 -7.57 13.38
C LEU A 143 -7.32 -8.30 13.53
N VAL A 144 -7.28 -9.59 13.21
CA VAL A 144 -6.03 -10.39 13.25
C VAL A 144 -4.99 -9.86 12.26
N ILE A 145 -5.40 -9.54 11.03
CA ILE A 145 -4.52 -8.94 10.01
C ILE A 145 -3.96 -7.60 10.50
N SER A 146 -4.80 -6.74 11.07
CA SER A 146 -4.34 -5.46 11.65
C SER A 146 -3.32 -5.67 12.76
N GLN A 147 -3.48 -6.71 13.57
CA GLN A 147 -2.57 -7.03 14.67
C GLN A 147 -1.24 -7.60 14.16
N ASP A 148 -1.26 -8.39 13.09
CA ASP A 148 -0.03 -8.92 12.48
C ASP A 148 0.74 -7.83 11.73
N VAL A 149 0.07 -6.83 11.14
CA VAL A 149 0.73 -5.63 10.59
C VAL A 149 1.43 -4.83 11.69
N THR A 150 0.87 -4.75 12.90
CA THR A 150 1.54 -4.11 14.06
C THR A 150 2.63 -4.95 14.73
N LYS A 151 2.77 -6.23 14.36
CA LYS A 151 3.83 -7.14 14.83
C LYS A 151 4.96 -7.33 13.82
N ILE A 152 4.82 -6.79 12.61
CA ILE A 152 5.98 -6.58 11.74
C ILE A 152 6.89 -5.65 12.55
N PRO A 153 8.12 -6.08 12.92
CA PRO A 153 9.06 -5.18 13.57
C PRO A 153 9.17 -3.95 12.67
N GLU A 154 8.89 -2.78 13.23
CA GLU A 154 9.01 -1.52 12.51
C GLU A 154 10.36 -1.52 11.81
N VAL A 155 10.35 -1.60 10.47
CA VAL A 155 11.57 -1.55 9.65
C VAL A 155 12.31 -0.22 9.89
N THR A 156 11.63 0.74 10.53
CA THR A 156 12.17 1.96 11.12
C THR A 156 13.33 1.68 12.08
N ASP A 157 13.27 0.69 12.98
CA ASP A 157 14.35 0.40 13.94
C ASP A 157 15.59 -0.24 13.29
N MET A 158 15.42 -0.85 12.11
CA MET A 158 16.52 -1.41 11.33
C MET A 158 17.21 -0.32 10.47
N LEU A 159 16.57 0.83 10.26
CA LEU A 159 17.10 1.98 9.51
C LEU A 159 17.57 3.12 10.43
N THR A 160 17.29 3.06 11.73
CA THR A 160 17.80 3.99 12.75
C THR A 160 18.86 3.34 13.63
N SER A 161 19.62 2.35 13.13
CA SER A 161 20.77 1.87 13.90
C SER A 161 21.78 3.01 14.06
N GLU A 162 21.69 3.69 15.20
CA GLU A 162 22.63 4.69 15.70
C GLU A 162 24.04 4.11 15.89
N GLN A 163 24.27 2.84 15.54
CA GLN A 163 25.58 2.19 15.60
C GLN A 163 26.56 2.78 14.57
N ASP A 164 26.10 3.19 13.39
CA ASP A 164 26.99 3.78 12.37
C ASP A 164 27.40 5.22 12.72
N GLU A 165 26.54 5.97 13.40
CA GLU A 165 26.81 7.35 13.87
C GLU A 165 27.76 7.36 15.09
N GLN A 166 27.71 6.34 15.97
CA GLN A 166 28.63 6.22 17.10
C GLN A 166 30.03 5.77 16.70
N ASP A 167 30.15 4.85 15.74
CA ASP A 167 31.46 4.42 15.22
C ASP A 167 32.14 5.54 14.43
N LEU A 168 31.39 6.30 13.62
CA LEU A 168 31.91 7.53 13.00
C LEU A 168 32.30 8.57 14.04
N SER A 169 31.54 8.65 15.14
CA SER A 169 31.80 9.62 16.20
C SER A 169 33.08 9.34 16.99
N GLN A 170 33.25 8.08 17.39
CA GLN A 170 34.46 7.63 18.09
C GLN A 170 35.68 7.70 17.18
N SER A 171 35.53 7.46 15.88
CA SER A 171 36.59 7.63 14.89
C SER A 171 37.09 9.08 14.81
N TYR A 172 36.20 10.09 14.78
CA TYR A 172 36.63 11.49 14.75
C TYR A 172 37.27 11.94 16.07
N GLU A 173 36.78 11.46 17.22
CA GLU A 173 37.37 11.79 18.53
C GLU A 173 38.76 11.17 18.66
N THR A 174 38.91 9.88 18.33
CA THR A 174 40.21 9.19 18.39
C THR A 174 41.23 9.83 17.45
N SER A 175 40.80 10.22 16.25
CA SER A 175 41.65 10.95 15.29
C SER A 175 42.03 12.33 15.81
N SER A 176 41.09 13.06 16.42
CA SER A 176 41.33 14.38 17.01
C SER A 176 42.27 14.34 18.21
N GLU A 177 42.14 13.34 19.08
CA GLU A 177 43.03 13.13 20.21
C GLU A 177 44.43 12.69 19.77
N SER A 178 44.52 11.86 18.73
CA SER A 178 45.81 11.48 18.11
C SER A 178 46.54 12.69 17.54
N ILE A 179 45.84 13.56 16.81
CA ILE A 179 46.40 14.81 16.26
C ILE A 179 46.84 15.76 17.39
N ARG A 180 46.01 15.92 18.43
CA ARG A 180 46.32 16.76 19.59
C ARG A 180 47.54 16.23 20.35
N SER A 181 47.66 14.91 20.50
CA SER A 181 48.79 14.25 21.17
C SER A 181 50.08 14.38 20.36
N ALA A 182 50.04 14.17 19.04
CA ALA A 182 51.18 14.37 18.16
C ALA A 182 51.66 15.83 18.17
N SER A 183 50.74 16.79 18.18
CA SER A 183 51.05 18.22 18.31
C SER A 183 51.75 18.55 19.64
N CYS A 184 51.31 17.94 20.75
CA CYS A 184 51.96 18.07 22.06
C CYS A 184 53.38 17.48 22.08
N VAL A 185 53.61 16.34 21.42
CA VAL A 185 54.94 15.72 21.32
C VAL A 185 55.89 16.57 20.48
N LEU A 186 55.43 17.11 19.34
CA LEU A 186 56.21 18.01 18.49
C LEU A 186 56.54 19.34 19.19
N SER A 187 55.62 19.85 20.03
CA SER A 187 55.86 21.03 20.87
C SER A 187 56.88 20.79 21.98
N LYS A 188 57.10 19.54 22.40
CA LYS A 188 58.07 19.15 23.44
C LYS A 188 59.40 18.68 22.86
N GLN A 189 59.51 18.57 21.53
CA GLN A 189 60.78 18.33 20.86
C GLN A 189 61.67 19.56 21.08
N PRO A 190 62.93 19.40 21.56
CA PRO A 190 63.82 20.55 21.75
C PRO A 190 63.92 21.29 20.43
N GLN A 191 63.56 22.57 20.40
CA GLN A 191 63.82 23.40 19.23
C GLN A 191 65.33 23.41 19.04
N VAL A 192 65.79 22.66 18.05
CA VAL A 192 67.20 22.64 17.67
C VAL A 192 67.47 24.01 17.08
N ASN A 193 68.06 24.89 17.88
CA ASN A 193 68.46 26.22 17.46
C ASN A 193 69.27 26.08 16.16
N ALA A 194 68.72 26.58 15.05
CA ALA A 194 69.32 26.54 13.72
C ALA A 194 70.65 27.30 13.64
N SER A 195 71.13 27.90 14.73
CA SER A 195 72.42 28.60 14.82
C SER A 195 73.64 27.69 15.04
N LYS A 196 73.49 26.35 15.11
CA LYS A 196 74.62 25.42 15.35
C LYS A 196 75.02 24.50 14.20
N LEU A 197 74.38 24.62 13.03
CA LEU A 197 74.72 23.85 11.82
C LEU A 197 75.43 24.69 10.74
N ILE A 198 75.99 25.85 11.11
CA ILE A 198 76.95 26.60 10.27
C ILE A 198 78.28 26.68 11.01
N CYS A 199 78.94 25.54 11.21
CA CYS A 199 80.35 25.44 11.59
C CYS A 199 80.74 24.01 11.25
N ASN A 200 81.41 23.81 10.11
CA ASN A 200 82.37 22.72 9.81
C ASN A 200 82.58 22.44 8.29
N LEU A 201 82.17 23.33 7.36
CA LEU A 201 82.53 23.15 5.93
C LEU A 201 83.47 24.22 5.36
N GLU A 202 83.96 25.15 6.16
CA GLU A 202 85.04 26.05 5.74
C GLU A 202 86.22 25.81 6.66
N ASN A 203 87.21 25.06 6.18
CA ASN A 203 88.65 25.21 6.46
C ASN A 203 89.40 23.98 5.93
N HIS A 204 89.58 23.93 4.61
CA HIS A 204 90.80 23.43 3.99
C HIS A 204 90.67 23.68 2.49
N GLU A 205 91.16 24.82 2.04
CA GLU A 205 91.87 25.07 0.79
C GLU A 205 92.47 26.48 0.97
N ASP A 206 93.68 26.69 0.47
CA ASP A 206 94.51 27.90 0.57
C ASP A 206 95.43 28.02 1.81
N SER A 207 96.52 27.27 1.78
CA SER A 207 97.83 27.81 2.13
C SER A 207 98.91 27.18 1.24
N LEU A 208 99.49 28.02 0.37
CA LEU A 208 100.83 28.00 -0.26
C LEU A 208 101.57 26.66 -0.42
#